data_AF-A0A1I1GQT3-F1
#
_entry.id   AF-A0A1I1GQT3-F1
#
_cell.length_a   1.000
_cell.length_b   1.000
_cell.length_c   1.000
_cell.angle_alpha   90.00
_cell.angle_beta   90.00
_cell.angle_gamma   90.00
#
_symmetry.space_group_name_H-M   'P 1'
#
loop_
_entity.id
_entity.type
_entity.pdbx_description
1 polymer ?
#
loop_
_entity_poly.entity_id
_entity_poly.type
_entity_poly.pdbx_seq_one_letter_code
_entity_poly.pdbx_strand_id
1 'polypeptide(L)'
;MKKLTKVFLLFLSISLIGCDNMTQHVSEELIINFNAENLDSNYKKIQCFIFDIDRQALKNDISLTFDSIYPDSFDLRLNTMKVETSITKNVNNVTTTSSKAQFVKVQIEISYKSELNESQAFLIRDYCKEYLNKELTKQGYIIHTQ
;
A
#
# COMPACT_ATOMS: atom_id res chain seq x y z
N MET A 1 -4.44 57.23 45.16
CA MET A 1 -4.98 55.92 44.72
C MET A 1 -4.65 55.69 43.25
N LYS A 2 -4.53 54.41 42.87
CA LYS A 2 -4.34 53.83 41.53
C LYS A 2 -2.89 53.72 41.01
N LYS A 3 -2.35 52.53 41.28
CA LYS A 3 -1.22 51.86 40.61
C LYS A 3 -1.60 51.60 39.15
N LEU A 4 -0.65 51.76 38.22
CA LEU A 4 -0.72 51.14 36.90
C LEU A 4 0.63 50.46 36.63
N THR A 5 0.70 49.21 37.09
CA THR A 5 1.77 48.28 36.76
C THR A 5 1.64 47.94 35.28
N LYS A 6 2.60 48.37 34.46
CA LYS A 6 2.68 47.95 33.05
C LYS A 6 3.11 46.48 33.01
N VAL A 7 2.15 45.59 32.88
CA VAL A 7 2.41 44.19 32.52
C VAL A 7 2.76 44.18 31.04
N PHE A 8 4.03 43.97 30.74
CA PHE A 8 4.50 43.64 29.40
C PHE A 8 3.95 42.23 29.08
N LEU A 9 2.80 42.17 28.40
CA LEU A 9 2.29 40.92 27.82
C LEU A 9 3.18 40.58 26.63
N LEU A 10 4.26 39.84 26.93
CA LEU A 10 5.03 39.12 25.93
C LEU A 10 4.08 38.04 25.36
N PHE A 11 3.39 38.34 24.26
CA PHE A 11 2.73 37.32 23.47
C PHE A 11 3.83 36.45 22.86
N LEU A 12 4.22 35.43 23.63
CA LEU A 12 4.95 34.29 23.14
C LEU A 12 3.97 33.51 22.26
N SER A 13 3.85 33.93 21.00
CA SER A 13 3.27 33.08 19.96
C SER A 13 4.23 31.92 19.75
N ILE A 14 4.18 30.94 20.66
CA ILE A 14 4.61 29.59 20.35
C ILE A 14 3.62 29.12 19.29
N SER A 15 3.93 29.38 18.03
CA SER A 15 3.46 28.50 16.98
C SER A 15 4.02 27.14 17.32
N LEU A 16 3.24 26.33 18.05
CA LEU A 16 3.34 24.88 17.99
C LEU A 16 2.96 24.52 16.56
N ILE A 17 3.89 24.75 15.64
CA ILE A 17 4.06 23.86 14.51
C ILE A 17 4.46 22.55 15.20
N GLY A 18 3.45 21.80 15.63
CA GLY A 18 3.61 20.38 15.84
C GLY A 18 4.14 19.88 14.51
N CYS A 19 5.44 19.66 14.45
CA CYS A 19 6.05 18.93 13.36
C CYS A 19 5.56 17.49 13.57
N ASP A 20 4.32 17.23 13.20
CA ASP A 20 3.78 15.89 13.08
C ASP A 20 4.55 15.26 11.93
N ASN A 21 5.71 14.69 12.26
CA ASN A 21 6.41 13.72 11.41
C ASN A 21 5.60 12.42 11.37
N MET A 22 4.28 12.51 11.13
CA MET A 22 3.44 11.36 10.89
C MET A 22 3.85 10.75 9.57
N THR A 23 4.21 9.47 9.62
CA THR A 23 4.44 8.68 8.42
C THR A 23 3.08 8.47 7.76
N GLN A 24 2.99 8.84 6.49
CA GLN A 24 1.81 8.67 5.65
C GLN A 24 1.93 7.37 4.85
N HIS A 25 0.78 6.82 4.46
CA HIS A 25 0.70 5.55 3.75
C HIS A 25 -0.25 5.66 2.56
N VAL A 26 0.18 5.18 1.40
CA VAL A 26 -0.72 4.82 0.30
C VAL A 26 -0.58 3.35 0.00
N SER A 27 -1.69 2.69 -0.30
CA SER A 27 -1.68 1.25 -0.58
C SER A 27 -2.55 0.90 -1.78
N GLU A 28 -2.25 -0.24 -2.38
CA GLU A 28 -3.00 -0.86 -3.46
C GLU A 28 -2.98 -2.39 -3.33
N GLU A 29 -4.01 -3.05 -3.86
CA GLU A 29 -4.09 -4.50 -3.92
C GLU A 29 -4.20 -5.01 -5.36
N LEU A 30 -3.42 -6.04 -5.70
CA LEU A 30 -3.62 -6.85 -6.89
C LEU A 30 -4.31 -8.15 -6.50
N ILE A 31 -5.41 -8.47 -7.18
CA ILE A 31 -6.19 -9.68 -6.93
C ILE A 31 -5.99 -10.66 -8.08
N ILE A 32 -5.55 -11.87 -7.73
CA ILE A 32 -5.30 -12.96 -8.67
C ILE A 32 -6.21 -14.13 -8.29
N ASN A 33 -7.22 -14.37 -9.12
CA ASN A 33 -8.25 -15.37 -8.86
C ASN A 33 -7.75 -16.77 -9.20
N PHE A 34 -8.08 -17.74 -8.34
CA PHE A 34 -7.69 -19.13 -8.48
C PHE A 34 -8.86 -20.06 -8.17
N ASN A 35 -8.74 -21.31 -8.62
CA ASN A 35 -9.61 -22.38 -8.18
C ASN A 35 -9.08 -22.96 -6.86
N ALA A 36 -9.94 -23.62 -6.08
CA ALA A 36 -9.58 -24.21 -4.79
C ALA A 36 -8.33 -25.10 -4.88
N GLU A 37 -8.30 -25.94 -5.90
CA GLU A 37 -7.30 -27.00 -6.10
C GLU A 37 -5.90 -26.45 -6.38
N ASN A 38 -5.80 -25.21 -6.86
CA ASN A 38 -4.52 -24.61 -7.24
C ASN A 38 -4.16 -23.36 -6.43
N LEU A 39 -4.98 -22.97 -5.44
CA LEU A 39 -4.74 -21.78 -4.64
C LEU A 39 -3.43 -21.86 -3.84
N ASP A 40 -3.19 -22.96 -3.12
CA ASP A 40 -2.00 -23.11 -2.26
C ASP A 40 -0.69 -23.11 -3.04
N SER A 41 -0.67 -23.82 -4.17
CA SER A 41 0.53 -23.91 -5.01
C SER A 41 0.83 -22.58 -5.69
N ASN A 42 -0.20 -21.86 -6.16
CA ASN A 42 -0.02 -20.53 -6.74
C ASN A 42 0.32 -19.47 -5.70
N TYR A 43 -0.28 -19.52 -4.51
CA TYR A 43 0.11 -18.64 -3.40
C TYR A 43 1.60 -18.76 -3.08
N LYS A 44 2.13 -19.99 -2.96
CA LYS A 44 3.57 -20.19 -2.71
C LYS A 44 4.44 -19.61 -3.82
N LYS A 45 4.07 -19.83 -5.09
CA LYS A 45 4.83 -19.29 -6.24
C LYS A 45 4.83 -17.77 -6.25
N ILE A 46 3.67 -17.15 -6.08
CA ILE A 46 3.53 -15.69 -6.04
C ILE A 46 4.27 -15.12 -4.83
N GLN A 47 4.14 -15.73 -3.65
CA GLN A 47 4.86 -15.31 -2.46
C GLN A 47 6.38 -15.35 -2.66
N CYS A 48 6.92 -16.44 -3.22
CA CYS A 48 8.34 -16.53 -3.55
C CYS A 48 8.75 -15.42 -4.53
N PHE A 49 8.01 -15.26 -5.62
CA PHE A 49 8.28 -14.20 -6.59
C PHE A 49 8.31 -12.81 -5.95
N ILE A 50 7.30 -12.46 -5.15
CA ILE A 50 7.23 -11.15 -4.48
C ILE A 50 8.35 -10.97 -3.45
N PHE A 51 8.73 -12.04 -2.75
CA PHE A 51 9.84 -12.01 -1.79
C PHE A 51 11.20 -11.78 -2.48
N ASP A 52 11.39 -12.38 -3.65
CA ASP A 52 12.64 -12.33 -4.43
C ASP A 52 12.83 -11.02 -5.21
N ILE A 53 11.83 -10.12 -5.24
CA ILE A 53 11.99 -8.79 -5.85
C ILE A 53 13.06 -8.01 -5.07
N ASP A 54 14.10 -7.58 -5.79
CA ASP A 54 15.08 -6.64 -5.28
C ASP A 54 14.42 -5.26 -5.12
N ARG A 55 14.00 -4.97 -3.89
CA ARG A 55 13.34 -3.71 -3.54
C ARG A 55 14.25 -2.51 -3.75
N GLN A 56 15.56 -2.64 -3.55
CA GLN A 56 16.46 -1.50 -3.75
C GLN A 56 16.63 -1.20 -5.23
N ALA A 57 16.76 -2.23 -6.07
CA ALA A 57 16.78 -2.05 -7.52
C ALA A 57 15.49 -1.40 -8.02
N LEU A 58 14.32 -1.84 -7.55
CA LEU A 58 13.04 -1.25 -7.91
C LEU A 58 12.92 0.22 -7.45
N LYS A 59 13.36 0.53 -6.23
CA LYS A 59 13.40 1.93 -5.73
C LYS A 59 14.32 2.81 -6.59
N ASN A 60 15.47 2.31 -7.01
CA ASN A 60 16.38 3.03 -7.90
C ASN A 60 15.76 3.26 -9.28
N ASP A 61 15.06 2.27 -9.83
CA ASP A 61 14.37 2.35 -11.11
C ASP A 61 13.24 3.39 -11.09
N ILE A 62 12.48 3.46 -10.00
CA ILE A 62 11.49 4.52 -9.74
C ILE A 62 12.15 5.90 -9.76
N SER A 63 13.30 6.06 -9.10
CA SER A 63 14.03 7.34 -9.08
C SER A 63 14.61 7.75 -10.43
N LEU A 64 14.97 6.78 -11.29
CA LEU A 64 15.38 7.05 -12.67
C LEU A 64 14.19 7.42 -13.57
N THR A 65 12.99 6.92 -13.25
CA THR A 65 11.76 7.21 -13.99
C THR A 65 11.16 8.56 -13.57
N PHE A 66 11.25 8.91 -12.30
CA PHE A 66 10.69 10.13 -11.73
C PHE A 66 11.79 10.95 -11.04
N ASP A 67 12.39 11.90 -11.77
CA ASP A 67 13.54 12.72 -11.34
C ASP A 67 13.39 13.44 -9.97
N SER A 68 12.16 13.59 -9.47
CA SER A 68 11.85 14.23 -8.18
C SER A 68 11.67 13.27 -7.00
N ILE A 69 11.84 11.98 -7.22
CA ILE A 69 11.61 10.93 -6.22
C ILE A 69 12.95 10.25 -5.92
N TYR A 70 13.44 10.37 -4.70
CA TYR A 70 14.69 9.74 -4.28
C TYR A 70 14.42 8.37 -3.65
N PRO A 71 15.34 7.39 -3.75
CA PRO A 71 15.09 6.07 -3.20
C PRO A 71 14.82 6.12 -1.69
N ASP A 72 15.53 6.98 -0.96
CA ASP A 72 15.42 7.04 0.50
C ASP A 72 14.22 7.85 1.01
N SER A 73 13.44 8.48 0.12
CA SER A 73 12.28 9.29 0.53
C SER A 73 11.02 8.47 0.83
N PHE A 74 11.07 7.14 0.65
CA PHE A 74 9.97 6.23 0.96
C PHE A 74 10.44 4.82 1.35
N ASP A 75 9.59 4.12 2.09
CA ASP A 75 9.67 2.67 2.30
C ASP A 75 8.66 1.97 1.37
N LEU A 76 9.11 0.90 0.70
CA LEU A 76 8.30 0.07 -0.19
C LEU A 76 8.11 -1.30 0.44
N ARG A 77 6.86 -1.62 0.77
CA ARG A 77 6.48 -2.93 1.31
C ARG A 77 5.60 -3.66 0.31
N LEU A 78 5.98 -4.91 0.05
CA LEU A 78 5.24 -5.82 -0.79
C LEU A 78 4.88 -7.04 0.05
N ASN A 79 3.58 -7.31 0.20
CA ASN A 79 3.07 -8.42 0.98
C ASN A 79 2.16 -9.30 0.13
N THR A 80 2.04 -10.57 0.49
CA THR A 80 1.13 -11.51 -0.17
C THR A 80 0.23 -12.17 0.85
N MET A 81 -1.05 -12.33 0.50
CA MET A 81 -2.03 -12.98 1.35
C MET A 81 -2.85 -13.98 0.54
N LYS A 82 -3.02 -15.19 1.08
CA LYS A 82 -4.00 -16.16 0.58
C LYS A 82 -5.36 -15.86 1.20
N VAL A 83 -6.40 -15.71 0.37
CA VAL A 83 -7.76 -15.45 0.83
C VAL A 83 -8.67 -16.59 0.39
N GLU A 84 -9.37 -17.16 1.37
CA GLU A 84 -10.42 -18.16 1.20
C GLU A 84 -11.66 -17.67 1.94
N THR A 85 -12.66 -17.18 1.21
CA THR A 85 -13.92 -16.71 1.82
C THR A 85 -15.10 -17.50 1.29
N SER A 86 -15.97 -17.95 2.18
CA SER A 86 -17.29 -18.50 1.86
C SER A 86 -18.35 -17.47 2.16
N ILE A 87 -19.14 -17.06 1.15
CA ILE A 87 -20.25 -16.12 1.36
C ILE A 87 -21.49 -16.92 1.76
N THR A 88 -21.84 -16.93 3.03
CA THR A 88 -23.11 -17.55 3.45
C THR A 88 -24.25 -16.54 3.24
N LYS A 89 -25.20 -16.83 2.34
CA LYS A 89 -26.45 -16.05 2.23
C LYS A 89 -27.56 -16.79 2.98
N ASN A 90 -28.10 -16.15 4.01
CA ASN A 90 -29.35 -16.61 4.63
C ASN A 90 -30.50 -15.88 3.97
N VAL A 91 -31.36 -16.62 3.26
CA VAL A 91 -32.64 -16.12 2.75
C VAL A 91 -33.72 -17.06 3.27
N ASN A 92 -34.65 -16.53 4.07
CA ASN A 92 -35.86 -17.23 4.54
C ASN A 92 -35.64 -18.64 5.12
N ASN A 93 -34.89 -18.80 6.22
CA ASN A 93 -34.64 -20.08 6.91
C ASN A 93 -34.01 -21.20 6.05
N VAL A 94 -33.52 -20.87 4.85
CA VAL A 94 -32.68 -21.76 4.03
C VAL A 94 -31.30 -21.12 3.94
N THR A 95 -30.32 -21.76 4.58
CA THR A 95 -28.92 -21.39 4.42
C THR A 95 -28.47 -21.86 3.04
N THR A 96 -28.28 -20.91 2.11
CA THR A 96 -27.68 -21.20 0.80
C THR A 96 -26.23 -20.73 0.84
N THR A 97 -25.30 -21.67 0.67
CA THR A 97 -23.88 -21.36 0.54
C THR A 97 -23.67 -20.69 -0.81
N SER A 98 -23.45 -19.37 -0.81
CA SER A 98 -23.13 -18.58 -1.99
C SER A 98 -21.61 -18.56 -2.19
N SER A 99 -21.18 -18.60 -3.46
CA SER A 99 -19.80 -18.53 -3.97
C SER A 99 -18.63 -18.47 -2.96
N LYS A 100 -17.72 -19.46 -3.03
CA LYS A 100 -16.38 -19.35 -2.44
C LYS A 100 -15.52 -18.43 -3.31
N ALA A 101 -14.93 -17.39 -2.74
CA ALA A 101 -13.88 -16.61 -3.40
C ALA A 101 -12.52 -17.13 -2.92
N GLN A 102 -11.65 -17.45 -3.88
CA GLN A 102 -10.35 -18.08 -3.66
C GLN A 102 -9.33 -17.34 -4.50
N PHE A 103 -8.49 -16.54 -3.83
CA PHE A 103 -7.59 -15.66 -4.54
C PHE A 103 -6.35 -15.35 -3.71
N VAL A 104 -5.31 -14.91 -4.42
CA VAL A 104 -4.10 -14.34 -3.80
C VAL A 104 -4.19 -12.83 -3.93
N LYS A 105 -3.98 -12.13 -2.83
CA LYS A 105 -3.77 -10.68 -2.80
C LYS A 105 -2.27 -10.39 -2.77
N VAL A 106 -1.83 -9.47 -3.61
CA VAL A 106 -0.52 -8.82 -3.48
C VAL A 106 -0.78 -7.38 -3.06
N GLN A 107 -0.33 -7.01 -1.86
CA GLN A 107 -0.45 -5.65 -1.34
C GLN A 107 0.84 -4.88 -1.64
N ILE A 108 0.67 -3.66 -2.15
CA ILE A 108 1.72 -2.68 -2.37
C ILE A 108 1.47 -1.57 -1.34
N GLU A 109 2.43 -1.28 -0.48
CA GLU A 109 2.35 -0.21 0.50
C GLU A 109 3.57 0.70 0.37
N ILE A 110 3.30 1.99 0.19
CA ILE A 110 4.31 3.05 0.17
C ILE A 110 4.14 3.85 1.46
N SER A 111 5.18 3.85 2.29
CA SER A 111 5.24 4.68 3.50
C SER A 111 6.18 5.85 3.26
N TYR A 112 5.75 7.08 3.55
CA TYR A 112 6.55 8.28 3.28
C TYR A 112 6.35 9.36 4.35
N LYS A 113 7.28 10.32 4.40
CA LYS A 113 7.22 11.49 5.27
C LYS A 113 7.25 12.76 4.42
N SER A 114 7.54 13.91 5.04
CA SER A 114 7.43 15.24 4.43
C SER A 114 8.30 15.47 3.19
N GLU A 115 9.22 14.55 2.86
CA GLU A 115 10.03 14.56 1.65
C GLU A 115 9.24 14.20 0.39
N LEU A 116 8.09 13.55 0.51
CA LEU A 116 7.17 13.25 -0.60
C LEU A 116 5.78 13.82 -0.33
N ASN A 117 5.13 14.27 -1.40
CA ASN A 117 3.70 14.55 -1.36
C ASN A 117 2.89 13.32 -1.79
N GLU A 118 1.59 13.35 -1.50
CA GLU A 118 0.66 12.25 -1.79
C GLU A 118 0.62 11.90 -3.29
N SER A 119 0.69 12.90 -4.19
CA SER A 119 0.69 12.64 -5.64
C SER A 119 1.92 11.86 -6.09
N GLN A 120 3.10 12.15 -5.53
CA GLN A 120 4.30 11.36 -5.78
C GLN A 120 4.17 9.95 -5.20
N ALA A 121 3.59 9.79 -4.02
CA ALA A 121 3.33 8.47 -3.45
C ALA A 121 2.39 7.63 -4.33
N PHE A 122 1.37 8.25 -4.95
CA PHE A 122 0.53 7.57 -5.94
C PHE A 122 1.28 7.19 -7.22
N LEU A 123 2.17 8.03 -7.74
CA LEU A 123 3.02 7.68 -8.88
C LEU A 123 3.89 6.45 -8.59
N ILE A 124 4.49 6.39 -7.41
CA ILE A 124 5.29 5.23 -6.96
C ILE A 124 4.43 3.97 -6.90
N ARG A 125 3.26 4.06 -6.25
CA ARG A 125 2.30 2.95 -6.13
C ARG A 125 1.87 2.43 -7.50
N ASP A 126 1.54 3.33 -8.43
CA ASP A 126 1.07 2.98 -9.78
C ASP A 126 2.18 2.35 -10.62
N TYR A 127 3.41 2.84 -10.50
CA TYR A 127 4.58 2.23 -11.12
C TYR A 127 4.82 0.80 -10.61
N CYS A 128 4.79 0.60 -9.29
CA CYS A 128 4.90 -0.72 -8.68
C CYS A 128 3.78 -1.66 -9.13
N LYS A 129 2.54 -1.15 -9.22
CA LYS A 129 1.37 -1.88 -9.73
C LYS A 129 1.59 -2.35 -11.15
N GLU A 130 2.06 -1.47 -12.04
CA GLU A 130 2.33 -1.81 -13.44
C GLU A 130 3.47 -2.83 -13.57
N TYR A 131 4.57 -2.61 -12.84
CA TYR A 131 5.70 -3.55 -12.79
C TYR A 131 5.25 -4.95 -12.37
N LEU A 132 4.55 -5.05 -11.24
CA LEU A 132 4.05 -6.33 -10.73
C LEU A 132 3.07 -6.98 -11.69
N ASN A 133 2.16 -6.19 -12.30
CA ASN A 133 1.22 -6.71 -13.27
C ASN A 133 1.92 -7.33 -14.48
N LYS A 134 2.92 -6.63 -15.01
CA LYS A 134 3.75 -7.11 -16.13
C LYS A 134 4.48 -8.41 -15.79
N GLU A 135 5.14 -8.47 -14.64
CA GLU A 135 5.92 -9.66 -14.25
C GLU A 135 5.04 -10.87 -13.91
N LEU A 136 3.91 -10.66 -13.25
CA LEU A 136 2.96 -11.73 -12.95
C LEU A 136 2.26 -12.22 -14.22
N THR A 137 1.94 -11.33 -15.16
CA THR A 137 1.38 -11.71 -16.47
C THR A 137 2.37 -12.54 -17.28
N LYS A 138 3.68 -12.21 -17.25
CA LYS A 138 4.73 -13.02 -17.90
C LYS A 138 4.80 -14.45 -17.34
N GLN A 139 4.45 -14.64 -16.08
CA GLN A 139 4.36 -15.96 -15.43
C GLN A 139 3.05 -16.69 -15.71
N GLY A 140 2.13 -16.07 -16.47
CA GLY A 140 0.85 -16.66 -16.88
C GLY A 140 -0.32 -16.38 -15.95
N TYR A 141 -0.19 -15.42 -15.02
CA TYR A 141 -1.28 -15.05 -14.11
C TYR A 141 -2.22 -14.02 -14.73
N ILE A 142 -3.53 -14.20 -14.55
CA ILE A 142 -4.57 -13.24 -14.95
C ILE A 142 -4.91 -12.37 -13.73
N ILE A 143 -4.69 -11.07 -13.84
CA ILE A 143 -4.81 -10.13 -12.73
C ILE A 143 -6.05 -9.27 -12.92
N HIS A 144 -6.83 -9.12 -11.84
CA HIS A 144 -7.94 -8.18 -11.79
C HIS A 144 -7.55 -7.01 -10.89
N THR A 145 -7.63 -5.80 -11.43
CA THR A 145 -7.50 -4.57 -10.67
C THR A 145 -8.87 -4.16 -10.15
N GLN A 146 -8.98 -3.90 -8.85
CA GLN A 146 -10.14 -3.22 -8.26
C GLN A 146 -9.90 -1.72 -8.16
#